data_AF-A0A7Z0SXY8-F1
#
_entry.id   AF-A0A7Z0SXY8-F1
#
_cell.length_a   1.000
_cell.length_b   1.000
_cell.length_c   1.000
_cell.angle_alpha   90.00
_cell.angle_beta   90.00
_cell.angle_gamma   90.00
#
_symmetry.space_group_name_H-M   'P 1'
#
loop_
_entity.id
_entity.type
_entity.pdbx_description
1 polymer ?
#
loop_
_entity_poly.entity_id
_entity_poly.type
_entity_poly.pdbx_seq_one_letter_code
_entity_poly.pdbx_strand_id
1 'polypeptide(L)'
;MIGAKIGAGREADVHTWCDDAVIKLYRPGLLGHRAEAGALTALAGLDIAPKLTDTVEWDRAATHLAVHQVSAPADLPELRSVLAARITDATMPTRLRDHTLRLLDGLPEGDRLCHGDYHPGNLMLTAGRAAVIDWPNATRGAPAADHARTKLLLRYSAPLPETSRVARTLVRSSRSVFARRYIRAYRAGSVQPPSPSGPWLAVQAAARLAEGIAAERATLIALLERRYHRTGR
;
A
#
# COMPACT_ATOMS: atom_id res chain seq x y z
N MET A 1 -12.36 -4.85 12.76
CA MET A 1 -11.88 -3.66 12.01
C MET A 1 -11.28 -2.71 13.03
N ILE A 2 -10.13 -2.07 12.78
CA ILE A 2 -9.57 -1.10 13.74
C ILE A 2 -10.57 0.05 13.90
N GLY A 3 -11.05 0.26 15.11
CA GLY A 3 -12.05 1.27 15.44
C GLY A 3 -11.44 2.65 15.69
N ALA A 4 -12.23 3.50 16.33
CA ALA A 4 -11.87 4.88 16.62
C ALA A 4 -10.56 4.97 17.42
N LYS A 5 -9.76 5.99 17.10
CA LYS A 5 -8.57 6.31 17.88
C LYS A 5 -9.01 6.92 19.21
N ILE A 6 -8.62 6.30 20.31
CA ILE A 6 -8.99 6.71 21.67
C ILE A 6 -7.80 7.24 22.47
N GLY A 7 -6.57 7.03 21.99
CA GLY A 7 -5.37 7.55 22.64
C GLY A 7 -4.21 7.79 21.67
N ALA A 8 -3.38 8.79 21.97
CA ALA A 8 -2.16 9.10 21.23
C ALA A 8 -0.99 9.25 22.21
N GLY A 9 -0.01 8.35 22.13
CA GLY A 9 1.20 8.37 22.94
C GLY A 9 2.43 8.77 22.14
N ARG A 10 3.55 8.96 22.86
CA ARG A 10 4.88 9.20 22.26
C ARG A 10 5.29 8.06 21.32
N GLU A 11 4.99 6.82 21.70
CA GLU A 11 5.48 5.62 21.00
C GLU A 11 4.40 4.84 20.25
N ALA A 12 3.13 5.00 20.59
CA ALA A 12 2.04 4.26 19.97
C ALA A 12 0.72 5.03 20.01
N ASP A 13 -0.18 4.70 19.09
CA ASP A 13 -1.58 5.12 19.11
C ASP A 13 -2.45 3.97 19.64
N VAL A 14 -3.52 4.29 20.36
CA VAL A 14 -4.47 3.31 20.91
C VAL A 14 -5.81 3.47 20.20
N HIS A 15 -6.33 2.37 19.67
CA HIS A 15 -7.59 2.31 18.96
C HIS A 15 -8.50 1.25 19.57
N THR A 16 -9.81 1.43 19.47
CA THR A 16 -10.75 0.34 19.80
C THR A 16 -10.61 -0.81 18.81
N TRP A 17 -10.86 -2.03 19.25
CA TRP A 17 -10.84 -3.23 18.39
C TRP A 17 -12.16 -4.02 18.51
N CYS A 18 -12.66 -4.18 19.73
CA CYS A 18 -13.99 -4.67 20.10
C CYS A 18 -14.38 -4.10 21.48
N ASP A 19 -15.56 -4.44 21.99
CA ASP A 19 -16.12 -3.85 23.23
C ASP A 19 -15.21 -3.99 24.46
N ASP A 20 -14.36 -5.01 24.48
CA ASP A 20 -13.47 -5.38 25.58
C ASP A 20 -11.97 -5.30 25.24
N ALA A 21 -11.61 -4.83 24.03
CA ALA A 21 -10.22 -4.80 23.61
C ALA A 21 -9.83 -3.53 22.86
N VAL A 22 -8.56 -3.15 23.06
CA VAL A 22 -7.90 -2.07 22.35
C VAL A 22 -6.71 -2.62 21.59
N ILE A 23 -6.40 -2.01 20.45
CA ILE A 23 -5.17 -2.27 19.71
C ILE A 23 -4.21 -1.08 19.86
N LYS A 24 -2.97 -1.39 20.22
CA LYS A 24 -1.89 -0.41 20.36
C LYS A 24 -0.96 -0.49 19.16
N LEU A 25 -1.02 0.53 18.30
CA LEU A 25 -0.24 0.62 17.07
C LEU A 25 1.07 1.37 17.35
N TYR A 26 2.17 0.63 17.48
CA TYR A 26 3.48 1.22 17.71
C TYR A 26 4.02 1.93 16.47
N ARG A 27 4.64 3.09 16.71
CA ARG A 27 5.30 3.87 15.67
C ARG A 27 6.54 3.11 15.18
N PRO A 28 6.81 3.09 13.87
CA PRO A 28 7.96 2.38 13.32
C PRO A 28 9.28 2.84 13.91
N GLY A 29 10.16 1.89 14.23
CA GLY A 29 11.50 2.17 14.74
C GLY A 29 11.58 2.32 16.26
N LEU A 30 10.45 2.30 16.97
CA LEU A 30 10.41 2.16 18.42
C LEU A 30 10.13 0.70 18.76
N LEU A 31 10.94 0.13 19.65
CA LEU A 31 10.86 -1.29 20.05
C LEU A 31 10.16 -1.48 21.41
N GLY A 32 9.50 -0.44 21.92
CA GLY A 32 8.82 -0.45 23.22
C GLY A 32 7.76 -1.54 23.32
N HIS A 33 7.22 -2.00 22.20
CA HIS A 33 6.25 -3.10 22.14
C HIS A 33 6.78 -4.41 22.70
N ARG A 34 8.09 -4.69 22.55
CA ARG A 34 8.69 -5.94 23.07
C ARG A 34 8.77 -5.94 24.59
N ALA A 35 9.19 -4.81 25.17
CA ALA A 35 9.26 -4.65 26.62
C ALA A 35 7.86 -4.64 27.25
N GLU A 36 6.92 -3.93 26.64
CA GLU A 36 5.53 -3.88 27.12
C GLU A 36 4.83 -5.23 26.99
N ALA A 37 4.99 -5.95 25.87
CA ALA A 37 4.44 -7.30 25.72
C ALA A 37 5.01 -8.28 26.76
N GLY A 38 6.32 -8.20 27.03
CA GLY A 38 6.96 -8.98 28.08
C GLY A 38 6.41 -8.68 29.48
N ALA A 39 6.23 -7.40 29.81
CA ALA A 39 5.65 -6.98 31.08
C ALA A 39 4.20 -7.46 31.23
N LEU A 40 3.35 -7.26 30.21
CA LEU A 40 1.95 -7.70 30.26
C LEU A 40 1.82 -9.23 30.35
N THR A 41 2.74 -9.97 29.73
CA THR A 41 2.80 -11.44 29.85
C THR A 41 3.18 -11.86 31.28
N ALA A 42 4.16 -11.20 31.89
CA ALA A 42 4.57 -11.49 33.27
C ALA A 42 3.50 -11.13 34.32
N LEU A 43 2.65 -10.15 34.01
CA LEU A 43 1.54 -9.71 34.87
C LEU A 43 0.24 -10.49 34.63
N ALA A 44 0.23 -11.47 33.71
CA ALA A 44 -0.96 -12.23 33.38
C ALA A 44 -1.51 -12.99 34.60
N GLY A 45 -2.79 -12.83 34.88
CA GLY A 45 -3.47 -13.50 36.01
C GLY A 45 -3.40 -12.76 37.35
N LEU A 46 -2.70 -11.63 37.42
CA LEU A 46 -2.60 -10.81 38.64
C LEU A 46 -3.67 -9.71 38.75
N ASP A 47 -4.50 -9.53 37.73
CA ASP A 47 -5.58 -8.52 37.63
C ASP A 47 -5.14 -7.06 37.88
N ILE A 48 -3.85 -6.78 37.72
CA ILE A 48 -3.24 -5.44 37.88
C ILE A 48 -2.81 -4.80 36.55
N ALA A 49 -2.97 -5.52 35.44
CA ALA A 49 -2.66 -5.04 34.10
C ALA A 49 -3.61 -5.68 33.07
N PRO A 50 -3.88 -5.01 31.94
CA PRO A 50 -4.65 -5.60 30.86
C PRO A 50 -4.03 -6.90 30.37
N LYS A 51 -4.86 -7.89 30.07
CA LYS A 51 -4.39 -9.12 29.43
C LYS A 51 -3.85 -8.81 28.04
N LEU A 52 -2.62 -9.21 27.76
CA LEU A 52 -2.12 -9.24 26.40
C LEU A 52 -2.75 -10.42 25.66
N THR A 53 -3.58 -10.12 24.66
CA THR A 53 -4.23 -11.15 23.84
C THR A 53 -3.30 -11.66 22.74
N ASP A 54 -2.60 -10.76 22.04
CA ASP A 54 -1.69 -11.11 20.94
C ASP A 54 -0.68 -9.98 20.71
N THR A 55 0.48 -10.30 20.12
CA THR A 55 1.43 -9.32 19.58
C THR A 55 1.78 -9.71 18.15
N VAL A 56 1.46 -8.81 17.20
CA VAL A 56 1.71 -9.10 15.79
C VAL A 56 2.74 -8.12 15.23
N GLU A 57 3.96 -8.61 15.03
CA GLU A 57 4.91 -8.00 14.12
C GLU A 57 4.62 -8.53 12.72
N TRP A 58 4.27 -7.65 11.77
CA TRP A 58 3.94 -8.10 10.43
C TRP A 58 4.72 -7.37 9.34
N ASP A 59 5.33 -8.16 8.46
CA ASP A 59 6.04 -7.67 7.29
C ASP A 59 5.11 -7.57 6.08
N ARG A 60 4.70 -6.33 5.83
CA ARG A 60 3.85 -5.91 4.70
C ARG A 60 4.42 -6.29 3.33
N ALA A 61 5.74 -6.37 3.21
CA ALA A 61 6.37 -6.76 1.96
C ALA A 61 6.33 -8.26 1.77
N ALA A 62 6.56 -9.04 2.83
CA ALA A 62 6.58 -10.51 2.77
C ALA A 62 5.23 -11.10 2.33
N THR A 63 4.13 -10.56 2.84
CA THR A 63 2.77 -10.95 2.43
C THR A 63 2.43 -10.55 1.01
N HIS A 64 2.82 -9.36 0.55
CA HIS A 64 2.61 -8.99 -0.85
C HIS A 64 3.44 -9.86 -1.79
N LEU A 65 4.68 -10.20 -1.38
CA LEU A 65 5.49 -11.17 -2.10
C LEU A 65 4.83 -12.55 -2.13
N ALA A 66 4.21 -12.99 -1.03
CA ALA A 66 3.47 -14.25 -0.98
C ALA A 66 2.27 -14.28 -1.94
N VAL A 67 1.51 -13.17 -2.03
CA VAL A 67 0.45 -13.01 -3.04
C VAL A 67 1.02 -13.20 -4.45
N HIS A 68 2.15 -12.56 -4.75
CA HIS A 68 2.79 -12.64 -6.06
C HIS A 68 3.48 -13.98 -6.38
N GLN A 69 3.56 -14.93 -5.43
CA GLN A 69 3.98 -16.31 -5.73
C GLN A 69 2.82 -17.14 -6.29
N VAL A 70 1.57 -16.72 -6.07
CA VAL A 70 0.39 -17.44 -6.52
C VAL A 70 0.17 -17.23 -8.02
N SER A 71 0.03 -18.32 -8.77
CA SER A 71 -0.46 -18.26 -10.16
C SER A 71 -1.91 -17.78 -10.15
N ALA A 72 -2.24 -16.76 -10.93
CA ALA A 72 -3.60 -16.24 -10.98
C ALA A 72 -4.56 -17.25 -11.63
N PRO A 73 -5.78 -17.40 -11.10
CA PRO A 73 -6.86 -18.08 -11.80
C PRO A 73 -7.11 -17.53 -13.22
N ALA A 74 -7.52 -18.40 -14.13
CA ALA A 74 -7.69 -18.06 -15.55
C ALA A 74 -8.90 -17.12 -15.80
N ASP A 75 -9.88 -17.15 -14.91
CA ASP A 75 -11.09 -16.33 -14.91
C ASP A 75 -10.86 -14.89 -14.41
N LEU A 76 -9.73 -14.61 -13.75
CA LEU A 76 -9.40 -13.23 -13.38
C LEU A 76 -9.11 -12.36 -14.61
N PRO A 77 -9.54 -11.09 -14.58
CA PRO A 77 -9.27 -10.16 -15.66
C PRO A 77 -7.77 -9.92 -15.82
N GLU A 78 -7.36 -9.70 -17.05
CA GLU A 78 -5.97 -9.47 -17.44
C GLU A 78 -5.57 -8.02 -17.12
N LEU A 79 -4.51 -7.85 -16.34
CA LEU A 79 -4.12 -6.56 -15.77
C LEU A 79 -3.83 -5.51 -16.85
N ARG A 80 -3.17 -5.86 -17.96
CA ARG A 80 -2.89 -4.92 -19.06
C ARG A 80 -4.20 -4.38 -19.64
N SER A 81 -5.16 -5.26 -19.92
CA SER A 81 -6.48 -4.88 -20.43
C SER A 81 -7.21 -3.92 -19.48
N VAL A 82 -7.22 -4.22 -18.17
CA VAL A 82 -7.80 -3.33 -17.15
C VAL A 82 -7.10 -1.97 -17.11
N LEU A 83 -5.77 -1.94 -17.19
CA LEU A 83 -5.00 -0.69 -17.19
C LEU A 83 -5.24 0.12 -18.46
N ALA A 84 -5.30 -0.52 -19.63
CA ALA A 84 -5.56 0.13 -20.91
C ALA A 84 -6.93 0.83 -20.92
N ALA A 85 -7.97 0.15 -20.43
CA ALA A 85 -9.30 0.73 -20.28
C ALA A 85 -9.28 1.95 -19.35
N ARG A 86 -8.70 1.83 -18.15
CA ARG A 86 -8.56 2.95 -17.20
C ARG A 86 -7.77 4.13 -17.78
N ILE A 87 -6.69 3.88 -18.52
CA ILE A 87 -5.90 4.96 -19.15
C ILE A 87 -6.71 5.68 -20.23
N THR A 88 -7.52 4.93 -20.98
CA THR A 88 -8.39 5.47 -22.03
C THR A 88 -9.45 6.39 -21.42
N ASP A 89 -10.09 5.96 -20.34
CA ASP A 89 -11.16 6.70 -19.65
C ASP A 89 -10.66 7.90 -18.85
N ALA A 90 -9.36 7.93 -18.51
CA ALA A 90 -8.79 8.98 -17.68
C ALA A 90 -8.70 10.36 -18.38
N THR A 91 -9.05 11.40 -17.63
CA THR A 91 -8.98 12.80 -18.08
C THR A 91 -7.56 13.37 -17.99
N MET A 92 -6.82 13.31 -19.11
CA MET A 92 -5.46 13.85 -19.24
C MET A 92 -5.18 14.34 -20.68
N PRO A 93 -4.09 15.09 -20.91
CA PRO A 93 -3.67 15.45 -22.27
C PRO A 93 -3.45 14.22 -23.16
N THR A 94 -3.98 14.25 -24.39
CA THR A 94 -3.91 13.12 -25.35
C THR A 94 -2.49 12.59 -25.54
N ARG A 95 -1.50 13.47 -25.67
CA ARG A 95 -0.09 13.07 -25.79
C ARG A 95 0.43 12.21 -24.64
N LEU A 96 -0.05 12.44 -23.41
CA LEU A 96 0.34 11.64 -22.24
C LEU A 96 -0.38 10.30 -22.25
N ARG A 97 -1.66 10.29 -22.62
CA ARG A 97 -2.44 9.05 -22.79
C ARG A 97 -1.77 8.14 -23.81
N ASP A 98 -1.54 8.62 -25.02
CA ASP A 98 -0.97 7.83 -26.12
C ASP A 98 0.44 7.34 -25.79
N HIS A 99 1.26 8.20 -25.18
CA HIS A 99 2.58 7.80 -24.70
C HIS A 99 2.49 6.69 -23.65
N THR A 100 1.55 6.79 -22.71
CA THR A 100 1.40 5.80 -21.64
C THR A 100 0.86 4.47 -22.17
N LEU A 101 -0.07 4.50 -23.14
CA LEU A 101 -0.53 3.27 -23.81
C LEU A 101 0.62 2.58 -24.54
N ARG A 102 1.45 3.33 -25.30
CA ARG A 102 2.68 2.77 -25.91
C ARG A 102 3.66 2.22 -24.88
N LEU A 103 3.81 2.89 -23.74
CA LEU A 103 4.61 2.37 -22.63
C LEU A 103 4.04 1.06 -22.10
N LEU A 104 2.72 0.98 -21.90
CA LEU A 104 2.05 -0.23 -21.44
C LEU A 104 2.34 -1.39 -22.39
N ASP A 105 2.14 -1.20 -23.70
CA ASP A 105 2.36 -2.23 -24.73
C ASP A 105 3.77 -2.82 -24.69
N GLY A 106 4.79 -2.00 -24.41
CA GLY A 106 6.19 -2.46 -24.30
C GLY A 106 6.60 -3.10 -22.97
N LEU A 107 5.69 -3.21 -21.98
CA LEU A 107 6.01 -3.79 -20.67
C LEU A 107 5.80 -5.30 -20.61
N PRO A 108 6.54 -6.02 -19.74
CA PRO A 108 6.40 -7.46 -19.61
C PRO A 108 5.03 -7.84 -19.09
N GLU A 109 4.46 -8.92 -19.61
CA GLU A 109 3.25 -9.53 -19.07
C GLU A 109 3.55 -10.32 -17.80
N GLY A 110 2.49 -10.85 -17.19
CA GLY A 110 2.62 -11.77 -16.07
C GLY A 110 1.32 -12.54 -15.84
N ASP A 111 1.47 -13.66 -15.15
CA ASP A 111 0.42 -14.62 -14.84
C ASP A 111 0.21 -14.78 -13.32
N ARG A 112 0.78 -13.86 -12.52
CA ARG A 112 0.69 -13.89 -11.06
C ARG A 112 -0.58 -13.19 -10.59
N LEU A 113 -1.05 -13.60 -9.41
CA LEU A 113 -2.16 -12.92 -8.74
C LEU A 113 -1.72 -11.52 -8.30
N CYS A 114 -2.41 -10.50 -8.79
CA CYS A 114 -2.24 -9.11 -8.41
C CYS A 114 -3.48 -8.66 -7.64
N HIS A 115 -3.30 -7.92 -6.56
CA HIS A 115 -4.38 -7.41 -5.71
C HIS A 115 -5.03 -6.14 -6.26
N GLY A 116 -4.26 -5.23 -6.86
CA GLY A 116 -4.74 -3.97 -7.45
C GLY A 116 -5.03 -2.83 -6.45
N ASP A 117 -5.05 -3.13 -5.15
CA ASP A 117 -5.28 -2.15 -4.08
C ASP A 117 -4.59 -2.52 -2.76
N TYR A 118 -3.38 -3.06 -2.84
CA TYR A 118 -2.68 -3.51 -1.64
C TYR A 118 -2.15 -2.31 -0.83
N HIS A 119 -2.76 -2.05 0.34
CA HIS A 119 -2.37 -0.99 1.30
C HIS A 119 -2.80 -1.34 2.73
N PRO A 120 -2.34 -0.65 3.79
CA PRO A 120 -2.59 -0.99 5.21
C PRO A 120 -4.03 -1.26 5.63
N GLY A 121 -5.02 -0.67 4.94
CA GLY A 121 -6.43 -0.87 5.28
C GLY A 121 -6.96 -2.23 4.83
N ASN A 122 -6.37 -2.82 3.78
CA ASN A 122 -6.83 -4.07 3.18
C ASN A 122 -6.15 -5.30 3.80
N LEU A 123 -5.79 -5.18 5.07
CA LEU A 123 -5.04 -6.19 5.81
C LEU A 123 -5.69 -6.39 7.16
N MET A 124 -6.13 -7.62 7.39
CA MET A 124 -6.70 -8.04 8.65
C MET A 124 -5.69 -8.89 9.40
N LEU A 125 -5.56 -8.63 10.70
CA LEU A 125 -4.80 -9.48 11.59
C LEU A 125 -5.79 -10.43 12.27
N THR A 126 -5.56 -11.73 12.12
CA THR A 126 -6.37 -12.79 12.74
C THR A 126 -5.46 -13.90 13.22
N ALA A 127 -5.61 -14.29 14.51
CA ALA A 127 -4.86 -15.39 15.15
C ALA A 127 -3.35 -15.38 14.85
N GLY A 128 -2.66 -14.26 15.11
CA GLY A 128 -1.22 -14.11 14.84
C GLY A 128 -0.81 -14.07 13.36
N ARG A 129 -1.75 -14.10 12.42
CA ARG A 129 -1.48 -14.08 10.97
C ARG A 129 -2.08 -12.85 10.30
N ALA A 130 -1.40 -12.35 9.28
CA ALA A 130 -1.94 -11.32 8.41
C ALA A 130 -2.69 -11.96 7.24
N ALA A 131 -3.96 -11.60 7.09
CA ALA A 131 -4.80 -11.91 5.95
C ALA A 131 -4.92 -10.68 5.07
N VAL A 132 -4.77 -10.88 3.76
CA VAL A 132 -5.02 -9.86 2.75
C VAL A 132 -6.49 -9.97 2.33
N ILE A 133 -7.22 -8.85 2.38
CA ILE A 133 -8.66 -8.78 2.14
C ILE A 133 -8.97 -7.76 1.04
N ASP A 134 -10.25 -7.65 0.67
CA ASP A 134 -10.72 -6.68 -0.32
C ASP A 134 -10.13 -6.89 -1.72
N TRP A 135 -10.61 -7.94 -2.39
CA TRP A 135 -10.12 -8.42 -3.69
C TRP A 135 -10.94 -8.02 -4.94
N PRO A 136 -11.83 -7.00 -4.95
CA PRO A 136 -12.62 -6.70 -6.16
C PRO A 136 -11.77 -6.21 -7.33
N ASN A 137 -10.52 -5.79 -7.07
CA ASN A 137 -9.55 -5.36 -8.06
C ASN A 137 -8.54 -6.46 -8.45
N ALA A 138 -8.78 -7.71 -8.06
CA ALA A 138 -7.89 -8.82 -8.35
C ALA A 138 -7.73 -9.01 -9.86
N THR A 139 -6.50 -9.18 -10.31
CA THR A 139 -6.15 -9.36 -11.72
C THR A 139 -5.08 -10.42 -11.88
N ARG A 140 -5.01 -11.00 -13.08
CA ARG A 140 -3.85 -11.76 -13.55
C ARG A 140 -2.85 -10.78 -14.20
N GLY A 141 -1.62 -10.72 -13.71
CA GLY A 141 -0.66 -9.77 -14.27
C GLY A 141 0.77 -9.87 -13.74
N ALA A 142 1.56 -8.84 -14.07
CA ALA A 142 2.95 -8.72 -13.64
C ALA A 142 3.04 -8.19 -12.19
N PRO A 143 3.75 -8.87 -11.26
CA PRO A 143 3.97 -8.38 -9.90
C PRO A 143 4.59 -6.97 -9.82
N ALA A 144 5.40 -6.60 -10.82
CA ALA A 144 6.00 -5.28 -10.89
C ALA A 144 4.95 -4.17 -11.07
N ALA A 145 3.85 -4.46 -11.77
CA ALA A 145 2.75 -3.52 -11.99
C ALA A 145 1.96 -3.29 -10.69
N ASP A 146 1.65 -4.37 -9.95
CA ASP A 146 0.91 -4.26 -8.68
C ASP A 146 1.77 -3.67 -7.56
N HIS A 147 3.06 -3.99 -7.52
CA HIS A 147 4.01 -3.29 -6.67
C HIS A 147 4.05 -1.77 -6.95
N ALA A 148 4.01 -1.38 -8.23
CA ALA A 148 3.96 0.03 -8.62
C ALA A 148 2.64 0.70 -8.19
N ARG A 149 1.51 -0.02 -8.24
CA ARG A 149 0.22 0.43 -7.71
C ARG A 149 0.28 0.69 -6.21
N THR A 150 0.76 -0.28 -5.42
CA THR A 150 0.96 -0.10 -3.97
C THR A 150 1.88 1.08 -3.68
N LYS A 151 2.98 1.22 -4.42
CA LYS A 151 3.89 2.35 -4.25
C LYS A 151 3.19 3.68 -4.51
N LEU A 152 2.32 3.74 -5.52
CA LEU A 152 1.53 4.92 -5.83
C LEU A 152 0.61 5.26 -4.65
N LEU A 153 -0.17 4.29 -4.18
CA LEU A 153 -1.09 4.45 -3.05
C LEU A 153 -0.37 4.91 -1.78
N LEU A 154 0.70 4.22 -1.39
CA LEU A 154 1.44 4.58 -0.17
C LEU A 154 2.02 5.99 -0.20
N ARG A 155 2.50 6.45 -1.36
CA ARG A 155 3.19 7.75 -1.48
C ARG A 155 2.27 8.91 -1.82
N TYR A 156 1.19 8.67 -2.55
CA TYR A 156 0.43 9.73 -3.21
C TYR A 156 -1.05 9.79 -2.84
N SER A 157 -1.60 8.83 -2.08
CA SER A 157 -2.99 9.00 -1.61
C SER A 157 -3.13 10.22 -0.71
N ALA A 158 -4.09 11.09 -1.04
CA ALA A 158 -4.35 12.32 -0.30
C ALA A 158 -4.76 12.02 1.15
N PRO A 159 -4.34 12.84 2.13
CA PRO A 159 -4.91 12.79 3.47
C PRO A 159 -6.40 13.17 3.44
N LEU A 160 -7.18 12.66 4.40
CA LEU A 160 -8.56 13.09 4.59
C LEU A 160 -8.64 14.62 4.76
N PRO A 161 -9.65 15.30 4.16
CA PRO A 161 -9.74 16.77 4.11
C PRO A 161 -9.67 17.48 5.47
N GLU A 162 -10.09 16.81 6.54
CA GLU A 162 -10.34 17.41 7.86
C GLU A 162 -9.15 17.39 8.84
N THR A 163 -7.91 17.21 8.36
CA THR A 163 -6.73 17.14 9.24
C THR A 163 -5.94 18.45 9.28
N SER A 164 -5.45 18.87 10.45
CA SER A 164 -4.67 20.12 10.62
C SER A 164 -3.36 20.13 9.79
N ARG A 165 -2.81 21.31 9.46
CA ARG A 165 -1.56 21.45 8.66
C ARG A 165 -0.39 20.63 9.24
N VAL A 166 -0.23 20.65 10.56
CA VAL A 166 0.82 19.89 11.28
C VAL A 166 0.55 18.39 11.18
N ALA A 167 -0.71 17.95 11.39
CA ALA A 167 -1.10 16.56 11.22
C ALA A 167 -0.87 16.06 9.79
N ARG A 168 -1.17 16.87 8.76
CA ARG A 168 -0.91 16.56 7.35
C ARG A 168 0.59 16.36 7.07
N THR A 169 1.44 17.21 7.62
CA THR A 169 2.90 17.08 7.48
C THR A 169 3.41 15.83 8.18
N LEU A 170 2.96 15.55 9.41
CA LEU A 170 3.33 14.33 10.15
C LEU A 170 2.86 13.06 9.44
N VAL A 171 1.62 13.03 8.93
CA VAL A 171 1.08 11.92 8.13
C VAL A 171 1.92 11.73 6.87
N ARG A 172 2.25 12.80 6.14
CA ARG A 172 3.09 12.73 4.92
C ARG A 172 4.50 12.20 5.20
N SER A 173 5.14 12.65 6.28
CA SER A 173 6.46 12.18 6.70
C SER A 173 6.44 10.72 7.13
N SER A 174 5.45 10.33 7.92
CA SER A 174 5.25 8.94 8.36
C SER A 174 5.02 8.02 7.15
N ARG A 175 4.11 8.40 6.24
CA ARG A 175 3.85 7.67 4.97
C ARG A 175 5.12 7.50 4.13
N SER A 176 5.97 8.52 4.09
CA SER A 176 7.24 8.44 3.36
C SER A 176 8.20 7.42 3.98
N VAL A 177 8.27 7.32 5.31
CA VAL A 177 9.05 6.27 6.00
C VAL A 177 8.44 4.89 5.74
N PHE A 178 7.13 4.73 5.90
CA PHE A 178 6.43 3.47 5.64
C PHE A 178 6.63 2.98 4.21
N ALA A 179 6.40 3.84 3.22
CA ALA A 179 6.60 3.52 1.82
C ALA A 179 8.04 3.10 1.54
N ARG A 180 9.03 3.79 2.11
CA ARG A 180 10.45 3.43 1.96
C ARG A 180 10.76 2.05 2.53
N ARG A 181 10.27 1.75 3.75
CA ARG A 181 10.50 0.44 4.39
C ARG A 181 9.86 -0.68 3.58
N TYR A 182 8.60 -0.52 3.16
CA TYR A 182 7.91 -1.46 2.30
C TYR A 182 8.65 -1.67 0.97
N ILE A 183 9.01 -0.61 0.25
CA ILE A 183 9.72 -0.70 -1.04
C ILE A 183 11.06 -1.43 -0.87
N ARG A 184 11.81 -1.11 0.19
CA ARG A 184 13.10 -1.75 0.46
C ARG A 184 12.94 -3.25 0.74
N ALA A 185 12.03 -3.61 1.65
CA ALA A 185 11.78 -5.01 2.01
C ALA A 185 11.24 -5.81 0.82
N TYR A 186 10.30 -5.25 0.05
CA TYR A 186 9.74 -5.91 -1.12
C TYR A 186 10.82 -6.17 -2.18
N ARG A 187 11.67 -5.17 -2.49
CA ARG A 187 12.75 -5.36 -3.46
C ARG A 187 13.79 -6.37 -2.99
N ALA A 188 14.08 -6.42 -1.69
CA ALA A 188 15.04 -7.37 -1.12
C ALA A 188 14.52 -8.83 -1.18
N GLY A 189 13.21 -9.04 -1.04
CA GLY A 189 12.60 -10.37 -1.10
C GLY A 189 12.06 -10.77 -2.48
N SER A 190 12.19 -9.92 -3.49
CA SER A 190 11.69 -10.20 -4.84
C SER A 190 12.74 -10.91 -5.69
N VAL A 191 12.35 -12.00 -6.34
CA VAL A 191 13.20 -12.74 -7.30
C VAL A 191 13.65 -11.84 -8.45
N GLN A 192 12.76 -10.95 -8.91
CA GLN A 192 13.06 -9.94 -9.93
C GLN A 192 12.71 -8.55 -9.39
N PRO A 193 13.67 -7.86 -8.74
CA PRO A 193 13.40 -6.59 -8.08
C PRO A 193 12.88 -5.55 -9.06
N PRO A 194 11.65 -5.02 -8.87
CA PRO A 194 11.12 -4.02 -9.77
C PRO A 194 11.95 -2.74 -9.75
N SER A 195 12.04 -2.06 -10.90
CA SER A 195 12.74 -0.78 -11.02
C SER A 195 12.12 0.27 -10.08
N PRO A 196 12.92 1.01 -9.30
CA PRO A 196 12.42 2.01 -8.35
C PRO A 196 11.62 3.14 -9.02
N SER A 197 11.90 3.47 -10.28
CA SER A 197 11.21 4.52 -11.02
C SER A 197 10.95 4.02 -12.43
N GLY A 198 10.22 2.90 -12.51
CA GLY A 198 9.97 2.22 -13.76
C GLY A 198 8.78 2.77 -14.55
N PRO A 199 8.67 2.41 -15.83
CA PRO A 199 7.49 2.64 -16.68
C PRO A 199 6.16 2.19 -16.04
N TRP A 200 6.16 1.12 -15.23
CA TRP A 200 4.98 0.69 -14.47
C TRP A 200 4.41 1.77 -13.53
N LEU A 201 5.25 2.62 -12.94
CA LEU A 201 4.75 3.69 -12.08
C LEU A 201 4.01 4.77 -12.89
N ALA A 202 4.46 5.04 -14.13
CA ALA A 202 3.78 5.97 -15.02
C ALA A 202 2.43 5.40 -15.49
N VAL A 203 2.42 4.13 -15.91
CA VAL A 203 1.18 3.41 -16.29
C VAL A 203 0.16 3.44 -15.15
N GLN A 204 0.57 3.10 -13.92
CA GLN A 204 -0.34 3.11 -12.77
C GLN A 204 -0.80 4.54 -12.40
N ALA A 205 0.07 5.54 -12.54
CA ALA A 205 -0.31 6.94 -12.31
C ALA A 205 -1.36 7.43 -13.33
N ALA A 206 -1.24 7.02 -14.59
CA ALA A 206 -2.22 7.33 -15.62
C ALA A 206 -3.56 6.61 -15.37
N ALA A 207 -3.53 5.31 -15.07
CA ALA A 207 -4.73 4.55 -14.74
C ALA A 207 -5.46 5.13 -13.50
N ARG A 208 -4.72 5.60 -12.50
CA ARG A 208 -5.27 6.23 -11.28
C ARG A 208 -6.02 7.54 -11.57
N LEU A 209 -5.71 8.24 -12.67
CA LEU A 209 -6.44 9.46 -13.03
C LEU A 209 -7.92 9.18 -13.36
N ALA A 210 -8.28 7.97 -13.79
CA ALA A 210 -9.67 7.57 -14.03
C ALA A 210 -10.51 7.56 -12.75
N GLU A 211 -9.88 7.42 -11.59
CA GLU A 211 -10.56 7.39 -10.29
C GLU A 211 -10.98 8.80 -9.81
N GLY A 212 -10.67 9.85 -10.58
CA GLY A 212 -11.28 11.18 -10.39
C GLY A 212 -10.85 11.95 -9.14
N ILE A 213 -9.78 11.54 -8.46
CA ILE A 213 -9.37 12.18 -7.20
C ILE A 213 -8.65 13.51 -7.46
N ALA A 214 -9.41 14.60 -7.32
CA ALA A 214 -8.96 15.97 -7.61
C ALA A 214 -7.64 16.33 -6.89
N ALA A 215 -7.48 15.93 -5.63
CA ALA A 215 -6.29 16.21 -4.82
C ALA A 215 -5.01 15.55 -5.35
N GLU A 216 -5.12 14.44 -6.08
CA GLU A 216 -3.97 13.69 -6.61
C GLU A 216 -3.60 14.14 -8.03
N ARG A 217 -4.55 14.69 -8.77
CA ARG A 217 -4.44 14.98 -10.22
C ARG A 217 -3.16 15.71 -10.61
N ALA A 218 -2.86 16.83 -9.95
CA ALA A 218 -1.67 17.63 -10.27
C ALA A 218 -0.37 16.84 -10.09
N THR A 219 -0.31 16.01 -9.04
CA THR A 219 0.88 15.19 -8.75
C THR A 219 1.05 14.05 -9.75
N LEU A 220 -0.05 13.40 -10.15
CA LEU A 220 -0.06 12.34 -11.14
C LEU A 220 0.35 12.86 -12.53
N ILE A 221 -0.22 13.99 -12.97
CA ILE A 221 0.16 14.63 -14.23
C ILE A 221 1.66 14.98 -14.23
N ALA A 222 2.17 15.59 -13.16
CA ALA A 222 3.60 15.90 -13.06
C ALA A 222 4.50 14.64 -13.11
N LEU A 223 4.02 13.48 -12.67
CA LEU A 223 4.73 12.21 -12.79
C LEU A 223 4.80 11.74 -14.25
N LEU A 224 3.68 11.84 -14.97
CA LEU A 224 3.59 11.50 -16.39
C LEU A 224 4.48 12.41 -17.24
N GLU A 225 4.47 13.72 -17.01
CA GLU A 225 5.34 14.68 -17.73
C GLU A 225 6.82 14.35 -17.57
N ARG A 226 7.26 14.10 -16.32
CA ARG A 226 8.65 13.72 -16.05
C ARG A 226 9.05 12.44 -16.78
N ARG A 227 8.13 11.50 -16.96
CA ARG A 227 8.40 10.26 -17.71
C ARG A 227 8.49 10.56 -19.20
N TYR A 228 7.50 11.28 -19.74
CA TYR A 228 7.43 11.67 -21.16
C TYR A 228 8.72 12.34 -21.64
N HIS A 229 9.23 13.32 -20.88
CA HIS A 229 10.46 14.04 -21.23
C HIS A 229 11.74 13.19 -21.13
N ARG A 230 11.73 12.10 -20.36
CA ARG A 230 12.89 11.18 -20.24
C ARG A 230 12.96 10.16 -21.37
N THR A 231 11.85 9.91 -22.06
CA THR A 231 11.74 8.94 -23.17
C THR A 231 11.67 9.60 -24.54
N GLY A 232 11.38 10.91 -24.59
CA GLY A 232 11.41 11.71 -25.82
C GLY A 232 12.77 12.33 -26.13
N ARG A 233 13.82 11.95 -25.39
CA ARG A 233 15.23 12.17 -25.70
C ARG A 233 15.84 10.83 -26.08
#